data_AF-A0A511NB11-F1
#
_entry.id   AF-A0A511NB11-F1
#
_cell.length_a   1.000
_cell.length_b   1.000
_cell.length_c   1.000
_cell.angle_alpha   90.00
_cell.angle_beta   90.00
_cell.angle_gamma   90.00
#
_symmetry.space_group_name_H-M   'P 1'
#
loop_
_entity.id
_entity.type
_entity.pdbx_description
1 polymer ?
#
loop_
_entity_poly.entity_id
_entity_poly.type
_entity_poly.pdbx_seq_one_letter_code
_entity_poly.pdbx_strand_id
1 'polypeptide(L)'
;MYGLVILLVIGSFVAPFFVVRKMKGCMKFIVGFGVWVLMLSLAGGVSVGINKQQQYTLRVMVKPAGSKVVVAGEKVNRTATGSNKFGNLNGGDYTITVSKPGYQSETVSVYLNEDHTEAVGLITLKEARIQAQKAAREAKAQAAREAKEEAARLRKANYSTLDFQTQCMSMIQEKLKAPSQADFSFNSDPYETTKGYEWVSYVDAPNSFGVKLRADFVCSFSWATNKISFVMQSR
;
A
#
# COMPACT_ATOMS: atom_id res chain seq x y z
N MET A 1 17.81 -4.85 -35.67
CA MET A 1 18.68 -4.76 -34.49
C MET A 1 18.64 -3.32 -34.00
N TYR A 2 17.81 -3.00 -33.00
CA TYR A 2 17.78 -1.68 -32.37
C TYR A 2 18.08 -1.86 -30.89
N GLY A 3 19.26 -1.40 -30.48
CA GLY A 3 19.73 -1.44 -29.11
C GLY A 3 19.16 -0.29 -28.31
N LEU A 4 18.37 -0.61 -27.28
CA LEU A 4 17.82 0.31 -26.31
C LEU A 4 18.88 0.57 -25.22
N VAL A 5 19.44 1.78 -25.20
CA VAL A 5 20.39 2.25 -24.18
C VAL A 5 19.59 2.77 -22.98
N ILE A 6 19.69 2.09 -21.83
CA ILE A 6 19.05 2.50 -20.58
C ILE A 6 20.05 3.28 -19.72
N LEU A 7 19.62 4.48 -19.32
CA LEU A 7 20.30 5.43 -18.42
C LEU A 7 20.61 4.84 -17.04
N LEU A 8 21.83 5.11 -16.54
CA LEU A 8 22.15 5.11 -15.11
C LEU A 8 22.23 6.57 -14.63
N VAL A 9 21.23 7.02 -13.87
CA VAL A 9 21.26 8.29 -13.13
C VAL A 9 21.76 7.99 -11.72
N ILE A 10 22.98 8.42 -11.42
CA ILE A 10 23.60 8.33 -10.09
C ILE A 10 23.26 9.62 -9.34
N GLY A 11 22.32 9.55 -8.40
CA GLY A 11 21.98 10.66 -7.50
C GLY A 11 22.96 10.73 -6.34
N SER A 12 23.89 11.68 -6.40
CA SER A 12 24.81 12.03 -5.31
C SER A 12 24.07 12.80 -4.21
N PHE A 13 23.91 12.18 -3.04
CA PHE A 13 23.37 12.81 -1.84
C PHE A 13 24.54 13.39 -1.01
N VAL A 14 24.76 14.71 -1.09
CA VAL A 14 25.76 15.42 -0.27
C VAL A 14 25.07 15.91 1.01
N ALA A 15 25.49 15.37 2.15
CA ALA A 15 25.02 15.78 3.47
C ALA A 15 25.69 17.09 3.92
N PRO A 16 24.99 17.99 4.63
CA PRO A 16 25.62 19.17 5.21
C PRO A 16 26.42 18.82 6.48
N PHE A 17 27.69 19.21 6.43
CA PHE A 17 28.65 19.25 7.52
C PHE A 17 28.17 20.21 8.62
N PHE A 18 27.76 19.68 9.78
CA PHE A 18 27.52 20.49 10.97
C PHE A 18 28.83 20.57 11.78
N VAL A 19 29.50 21.72 11.69
CA VAL A 19 30.72 22.04 12.43
C VAL A 19 30.37 22.28 13.91
N VAL A 20 30.68 21.32 14.77
CA VAL A 20 30.64 21.50 16.22
C VAL A 20 31.94 22.18 16.66
N ARG A 21 31.85 23.47 17.01
CA ARG A 21 32.97 24.22 17.62
C ARG A 21 33.05 23.90 19.11
N LYS A 22 34.16 23.25 19.48
CA LYS A 22 34.57 22.86 20.83
C LYS A 22 35.13 24.10 21.55
N MET A 23 34.48 24.61 22.60
CA MET A 23 35.10 25.60 23.50
C MET A 23 35.53 24.91 24.79
N LYS A 24 36.84 24.65 24.90
CA LYS A 24 37.54 24.28 26.13
C LYS A 24 38.33 25.50 26.61
N GLY A 25 38.12 25.87 27.88
CA GLY A 25 39.08 26.57 28.73
C GLY A 25 39.36 28.04 28.44
N CYS A 26 39.10 28.92 29.40
CA CYS A 26 40.15 29.30 30.35
C CYS A 26 39.59 30.21 31.45
N MET A 27 39.83 29.77 32.67
CA MET A 27 39.62 30.47 33.91
C MET A 27 40.80 31.41 34.15
N LYS A 28 40.55 32.71 34.41
CA LYS A 28 41.31 33.65 35.26
C LYS A 28 40.92 35.10 34.95
N PHE A 29 40.21 35.76 35.86
CA PHE A 29 40.34 37.20 36.08
C PHE A 29 40.05 37.51 37.55
N ILE A 30 41.12 37.66 38.32
CA ILE A 30 41.24 38.42 39.57
C ILE A 30 42.27 39.50 39.18
N VAL A 31 42.27 40.77 39.55
CA VAL A 31 41.78 41.54 40.70
C VAL A 31 41.67 42.98 40.18
N GLY A 32 40.70 43.76 40.63
CA GLY A 32 40.63 45.21 40.36
C GLY A 32 39.93 45.92 41.50
N PHE A 33 40.73 46.38 42.46
CA PHE A 33 40.33 47.09 43.68
C PHE A 33 39.70 48.46 43.37
N GLY A 34 38.69 48.81 44.17
CA GLY A 34 38.32 50.20 44.48
C GLY A 34 37.24 50.80 43.60
N VAL A 35 36.03 50.95 44.14
CA VAL A 35 35.56 52.21 44.76
C VAL A 35 34.26 51.88 45.51
N TRP A 36 34.24 52.33 46.77
CA TRP A 36 33.12 52.25 47.69
C TRP A 36 32.20 53.43 47.40
N VAL A 37 31.00 53.18 46.84
CA VAL A 37 29.88 54.14 46.93
C VAL A 37 28.69 53.38 47.47
N LEU A 38 28.50 53.59 48.78
CA LEU A 38 27.30 53.29 49.51
C LEU A 38 26.22 54.30 49.06
N MET A 39 25.22 53.85 48.30
CA MET A 39 23.97 54.59 48.17
C MET A 39 22.80 53.68 48.55
N LEU A 40 22.24 54.06 49.69
CA LEU A 40 21.09 53.54 50.38
C LEU A 40 19.80 53.94 49.63
N SER A 41 18.73 53.16 49.85
CA SER A 41 17.35 53.37 49.36
C SER A 41 17.14 52.93 47.90
N LEU A 42 16.25 52.00 47.57
CA LEU A 42 14.94 51.71 48.13
C LEU A 42 14.70 50.20 48.12
N ALA A 43 14.06 49.73 49.17
CA ALA A 43 13.41 48.42 49.21
C ALA A 43 12.24 48.41 48.20
N GLY A 44 12.55 48.31 46.92
CA GLY A 44 11.64 47.79 45.92
C GLY A 44 11.73 46.28 46.02
N GLY A 45 10.79 45.67 46.74
CA GLY A 45 10.62 44.23 46.72
C GLY A 45 10.45 43.79 45.27
N VAL A 46 11.48 43.17 44.71
CA VAL A 46 11.32 42.36 43.52
C VAL A 46 10.47 41.19 43.97
N SER A 47 9.16 41.31 43.77
CA SER A 47 8.31 40.13 43.63
C SER A 47 8.89 39.36 42.45
N VAL A 48 9.78 38.43 42.76
CA VAL A 48 10.04 37.28 41.90
C VAL A 48 8.69 36.62 41.78
N GLY A 49 7.97 36.93 40.71
CA GLY A 49 6.85 36.13 40.28
C GLY A 49 7.41 34.73 40.08
N ILE A 50 7.17 33.86 41.06
CA ILE A 50 7.32 32.43 40.87
C ILE A 50 6.29 32.11 39.79
N ASN A 51 6.72 32.14 38.52
CA ASN A 51 5.93 31.62 37.43
C ASN A 51 5.69 30.16 37.80
N LYS A 52 4.47 29.88 38.23
CA LYS A 52 4.04 28.57 38.71
C LYS A 52 4.31 27.62 37.56
N GLN A 53 5.42 26.87 37.60
CA GLN A 53 5.73 25.87 36.60
C GLN A 53 4.55 24.89 36.61
N GLN A 54 3.66 25.03 35.62
CA GLN A 54 2.53 24.15 35.47
C GLN A 54 3.12 22.82 35.03
N GLN A 55 3.17 21.87 35.96
CA GLN A 55 3.73 20.56 35.74
C GLN A 55 2.63 19.68 35.15
N TYR A 56 2.75 19.37 33.86
CA TYR A 56 1.81 18.54 33.14
C TYR A 56 2.16 17.05 33.29
N THR A 57 1.13 16.21 33.22
CA THR A 57 1.26 14.76 33.20
C THR A 57 0.82 14.20 31.86
N LEU A 58 1.63 13.32 31.28
CA LEU A 58 1.31 12.54 30.09
C LEU A 58 1.12 11.07 30.47
N ARG A 59 -0.01 10.48 30.07
CA ARG A 59 -0.25 9.04 30.19
C ARG A 59 -0.16 8.39 28.80
N VAL A 60 0.71 7.40 28.66
CA VAL A 60 0.88 6.65 27.40
C VAL A 60 0.60 5.18 27.63
N MET A 61 -0.38 4.64 26.89
CA MET A 61 -0.67 3.22 26.86
C MET A 61 -0.06 2.56 25.63
N VAL A 62 0.64 1.44 25.80
CA VAL A 62 1.38 0.77 24.71
C VAL A 62 1.12 -0.72 24.72
N LYS A 63 0.87 -1.28 23.52
CA LYS A 63 0.79 -2.73 23.28
C LYS A 63 1.71 -3.11 22.12
N PRO A 64 2.58 -4.13 22.27
CA PRO A 64 2.74 -5.03 23.43
C PRO A 64 3.53 -4.39 24.59
N ALA A 65 3.40 -4.98 25.78
CA ALA A 65 4.23 -4.62 26.94
C ALA A 65 5.73 -4.90 26.69
N GLY A 66 6.60 -4.22 27.43
CA GLY A 66 8.05 -4.24 27.26
C GLY A 66 8.52 -3.49 26.00
N SER A 67 7.77 -2.48 25.55
CA SER A 67 8.17 -1.58 24.46
C SER A 67 8.91 -0.38 25.03
N LYS A 68 9.96 0.11 24.37
CA LYS A 68 10.69 1.30 24.79
C LYS A 68 9.96 2.56 24.32
N VAL A 69 9.62 3.44 25.25
CA VAL A 69 8.99 4.73 24.98
C VAL A 69 10.02 5.83 25.22
N VAL A 70 10.18 6.69 24.21
CA VAL A 70 11.04 7.87 24.25
C VAL A 70 10.14 9.08 24.00
N VAL A 71 10.16 10.04 24.92
CA VAL A 71 9.43 11.30 24.75
C VAL A 71 10.45 12.37 24.40
N ALA A 72 10.51 12.78 23.13
CA ALA A 72 11.42 13.84 22.69
C ALA A 72 11.01 15.16 23.34
N GLY A 73 11.96 15.81 24.02
CA GLY A 73 11.73 16.99 24.88
C GLY A 73 12.28 16.79 26.29
N GLU A 74 12.41 15.54 26.75
CA GLU A 74 13.04 15.18 28.02
C GLU A 74 13.86 13.88 27.81
N LYS A 75 15.03 13.72 28.45
CA LYS A 75 15.87 12.50 28.29
C LYS A 75 15.29 11.28 29.05
N VAL A 76 13.98 11.08 28.99
CA VAL A 76 13.29 10.00 29.70
C VAL A 76 13.13 8.82 28.76
N ASN A 77 13.96 7.80 28.97
CA ASN A 77 13.81 6.48 28.36
C ASN A 77 13.10 5.58 29.37
N ARG A 78 11.88 5.10 29.05
CA ARG A 78 11.17 4.13 29.91
C ARG A 78 10.75 2.90 29.12
N THR A 79 10.88 1.74 29.76
CA THR A 79 10.30 0.49 29.25
C THR A 79 8.84 0.42 29.70
N ALA A 80 7.93 0.43 28.74
CA ALA A 80 6.50 0.41 28.97
C ALA A 80 6.02 -0.92 29.54
N THR A 81 5.45 -0.91 30.75
CA THR A 81 4.77 -2.07 31.37
C THR A 81 3.27 -2.12 31.06
N GLY A 82 2.78 -1.27 30.15
CA GLY A 82 1.39 -1.21 29.69
C GLY A 82 0.80 0.19 29.79
N SER A 83 0.93 0.84 30.96
CA SER A 83 0.57 2.25 31.18
C SER A 83 1.75 3.00 31.81
N ASN A 84 2.18 4.09 31.19
CA ASN A 84 3.29 4.90 31.67
C ASN A 84 2.79 6.30 31.97
N LYS A 85 3.15 6.81 33.15
CA LYS A 85 2.91 8.19 33.57
C LYS A 85 4.24 8.96 33.52
N PHE A 86 4.30 9.98 32.68
CA PHE A 86 5.36 10.98 32.66
C PHE A 86 4.80 12.24 33.31
N GLY A 87 5.49 12.82 34.28
CA GLY A 87 5.05 14.03 35.00
C GLY A 87 6.16 15.07 34.98
N ASN A 88 5.85 16.27 35.46
CA ASN A 88 6.77 17.42 35.49
C ASN A 88 7.18 17.90 34.09
N LEU A 89 6.31 17.69 33.09
CA LEU A 89 6.50 18.23 31.75
C LEU A 89 6.07 19.70 31.72
N ASN A 90 6.72 20.50 30.89
CA ASN A 90 6.28 21.87 30.61
C ASN A 90 5.24 21.85 29.48
N GLY A 91 4.47 22.92 29.32
CA GLY A 91 3.60 23.06 28.15
C GLY A 91 4.43 23.13 26.87
N GLY A 92 3.97 22.48 25.81
CA GLY A 92 4.68 22.43 24.52
C GLY A 92 4.38 21.17 23.70
N ASP A 93 5.07 21.07 22.56
CA ASP A 93 5.00 19.94 21.64
C ASP A 93 5.95 18.82 22.05
N TYR A 94 5.42 17.59 22.11
CA TYR A 94 6.17 16.39 22.43
C TYR A 94 6.01 15.34 21.33
N THR A 95 7.14 14.74 20.93
CA THR A 95 7.16 13.62 19.98
C THR A 95 7.45 12.33 20.72
N ILE A 96 6.48 11.43 20.74
CA ILE A 96 6.57 10.14 21.44
C ILE A 96 6.96 9.08 20.43
N THR A 97 8.13 8.49 20.59
CA THR A 97 8.59 7.35 19.79
C THR A 97 8.51 6.08 20.61
N VAL A 98 7.73 5.12 20.12
CA VAL A 98 7.60 3.80 20.72
C VAL A 98 8.30 2.78 19.83
N SER A 99 9.23 2.02 20.40
CA SER A 99 10.04 1.05 19.67
C SER A 99 10.18 -0.26 20.43
N LYS A 100 10.20 -1.38 19.72
CA LYS A 100 10.47 -2.70 20.30
C LYS A 100 11.15 -3.59 19.25
N PRO A 101 12.19 -4.36 19.59
CA PRO A 101 12.78 -5.31 18.66
C PRO A 101 11.74 -6.27 18.09
N GLY A 102 11.73 -6.45 16.77
CA GLY A 102 10.74 -7.27 16.04
C GLY A 102 9.43 -6.54 15.69
N TYR A 103 9.29 -5.28 16.07
CA TYR A 103 8.13 -4.44 15.79
C TYR A 103 8.53 -3.20 14.99
N GLN A 104 7.59 -2.66 14.21
CA GLN A 104 7.72 -1.36 13.57
C GLN A 104 7.56 -0.28 14.62
N SER A 105 8.50 0.67 14.67
CA SER A 105 8.41 1.81 15.57
C SER A 105 7.28 2.75 15.12
N GLU A 106 6.56 3.29 16.09
CA GLU A 106 5.48 4.26 15.86
C GLU A 106 5.84 5.59 16.53
N THR A 107 5.50 6.69 15.86
CA THR A 107 5.76 8.04 16.36
C THR A 107 4.46 8.82 16.43
N VAL A 108 4.17 9.41 17.59
CA VAL A 108 2.94 10.16 17.84
C VAL A 108 3.33 11.55 18.38
N SER A 109 2.83 12.60 17.74
CA SER A 109 2.98 13.97 18.22
C SER A 109 1.82 14.34 19.13
N VAL A 110 2.13 14.96 20.27
CA VAL A 110 1.14 15.37 21.28
C VAL A 110 1.47 16.79 21.72
N TYR A 111 0.44 17.63 21.81
CA TYR A 111 0.55 19.00 22.28
C TYR A 111 -0.03 19.11 23.70
N LEU A 112 0.71 19.73 24.62
CA LEU A 112 0.28 19.96 26.01
C LEU A 112 0.05 21.46 26.22
N ASN A 113 -1.20 21.92 26.31
CA ASN A 113 -1.49 23.34 26.54
C ASN A 113 -2.35 23.67 27.76
N GLU A 114 -3.42 22.96 28.12
CA GLU A 114 -4.35 23.52 29.14
C GLU A 114 -4.95 22.54 30.17
N ASP A 115 -4.57 21.27 30.18
CA ASP A 115 -5.01 20.30 31.19
C ASP A 115 -3.86 19.55 31.86
N HIS A 116 -3.92 19.38 33.18
CA HIS A 116 -2.85 18.78 33.99
C HIS A 116 -2.57 17.31 33.64
N THR A 117 -3.43 16.64 32.87
CA THR A 117 -3.25 15.23 32.47
C THR A 117 -3.78 14.95 31.07
N GLU A 118 -2.88 14.76 30.11
CA GLU A 118 -3.22 14.31 28.76
C GLU A 118 -2.99 12.81 28.59
N ALA A 119 -3.97 12.12 28.03
CA ALA A 119 -3.92 10.68 27.80
C ALA A 119 -3.72 10.38 26.32
N VAL A 120 -2.51 9.96 25.97
CA VAL A 120 -2.20 9.42 24.66
C VAL A 120 -2.87 8.06 24.57
N GLY A 121 -3.78 7.92 23.60
CA GLY A 121 -4.50 6.69 23.32
C GLY A 121 -3.58 5.48 23.10
N LEU A 122 -4.16 4.29 23.03
CA LEU A 122 -3.41 3.04 22.91
C LEU A 122 -2.55 3.01 21.63
N ILE A 123 -1.23 3.06 21.81
CA ILE A 123 -0.28 2.87 20.71
C ILE A 123 -0.05 1.37 20.54
N THR A 124 -0.49 0.83 19.40
CA THR A 124 -0.33 -0.59 19.05
C THR A 124 0.78 -0.75 18.01
N LEU A 125 1.88 -1.38 18.41
CA LEU A 125 2.96 -1.68 17.48
C LEU A 125 2.60 -2.90 16.63
N LYS A 126 2.91 -2.83 15.34
CA LYS A 126 2.77 -3.94 14.42
C LYS A 126 4.08 -4.72 14.36
N GLU A 127 4.01 -6.05 14.35
CA GLU A 127 5.21 -6.87 14.13
C GLU A 127 5.79 -6.60 12.74
N ALA A 128 7.08 -6.27 12.69
CA ALA A 128 7.75 -5.88 11.45
C ALA A 128 7.74 -7.02 10.42
N ARG A 129 7.94 -8.27 10.87
CA ARG A 129 7.88 -9.46 10.01
C ARG A 129 6.48 -9.69 9.43
N ILE A 130 5.43 -9.46 10.21
CA ILE A 130 4.05 -9.67 9.75
C ILE A 130 3.70 -8.62 8.69
N GLN A 131 4.10 -7.36 8.90
CA GLN A 131 3.90 -6.31 7.90
C GLN A 131 4.71 -6.56 6.63
N ALA A 132 5.98 -6.96 6.75
CA ALA A 132 6.81 -7.30 5.60
C ALA A 132 6.24 -8.49 4.81
N GLN A 133 5.77 -9.53 5.49
CA GLN A 133 5.12 -10.69 4.85
C GLN A 133 3.80 -10.30 4.17
N LYS A 134 2.99 -9.46 4.80
CA LYS A 134 1.74 -8.96 4.22
C LYS A 134 2.00 -8.13 2.97
N ALA A 135 2.92 -7.16 3.04
CA ALA A 135 3.32 -6.35 1.89
C ALA A 135 3.88 -7.22 0.76
N ALA A 136 4.70 -8.23 1.07
CA ALA A 136 5.21 -9.17 0.07
C ALA A 136 4.08 -10.02 -0.56
N ARG A 137 3.08 -10.44 0.22
CA ARG A 137 1.91 -11.18 -0.29
C ARG A 137 1.05 -10.29 -1.19
N GLU A 138 0.84 -9.04 -0.80
CA GLU A 138 0.07 -8.06 -1.58
C GLU A 138 0.79 -7.73 -2.90
N ALA A 139 2.10 -7.48 -2.85
CA ALA A 139 2.91 -7.27 -4.05
C ALA A 139 2.88 -8.48 -4.99
N LYS A 140 3.01 -9.71 -4.46
CA LYS A 140 2.87 -10.94 -5.26
C LYS A 140 1.47 -11.10 -5.85
N ALA A 141 0.42 -10.76 -5.09
CA ALA A 141 -0.95 -10.83 -5.57
C ALA A 141 -1.23 -9.81 -6.67
N GLN A 142 -0.67 -8.60 -6.56
CA GLN A 142 -0.75 -7.57 -7.58
C GLN A 142 -0.02 -7.98 -8.86
N ALA A 143 1.25 -8.41 -8.74
CA ALA A 143 2.01 -8.92 -9.88
C ALA A 143 1.30 -10.11 -10.58
N ALA A 144 0.66 -11.00 -9.80
CA ALA A 144 -0.12 -12.10 -10.36
C ALA A 144 -1.41 -11.62 -11.07
N ARG A 145 -2.03 -10.52 -10.65
CA ARG A 145 -3.18 -9.93 -11.33
C ARG A 145 -2.76 -9.29 -12.65
N GLU A 146 -1.71 -8.48 -12.62
CA GLU A 146 -1.13 -7.84 -13.81
C GLU A 146 -0.67 -8.88 -14.83
N ALA A 147 0.02 -9.95 -14.40
CA ALA A 147 0.42 -11.04 -15.28
C ALA A 147 -0.77 -11.81 -15.87
N LYS A 148 -1.86 -12.00 -15.12
CA LYS A 148 -3.09 -12.62 -15.64
C LYS A 148 -3.78 -11.73 -16.67
N GLU A 149 -3.81 -10.42 -16.44
CA GLU A 149 -4.38 -9.45 -17.37
C GLU A 149 -3.54 -9.37 -18.65
N GLU A 150 -2.22 -9.32 -18.52
CA GLU A 150 -1.32 -9.36 -19.68
C GLU A 150 -1.45 -10.66 -20.46
N ALA A 151 -1.50 -11.82 -19.78
CA ALA A 151 -1.73 -13.10 -20.42
C ALA A 151 -3.09 -13.16 -21.14
N ALA A 152 -4.14 -12.58 -20.55
CA ALA A 152 -5.45 -12.47 -21.19
C ALA A 152 -5.42 -11.55 -22.42
N ARG A 153 -4.68 -10.43 -22.35
CA ARG A 153 -4.49 -9.50 -23.47
C ARG A 153 -3.72 -10.14 -24.63
N LEU A 154 -2.60 -10.81 -24.35
CA LEU A 154 -1.81 -11.51 -25.35
C LEU A 154 -2.60 -12.66 -25.98
N ARG A 155 -3.36 -13.40 -25.18
CA ARG A 155 -4.24 -14.45 -25.69
C ARG A 155 -5.33 -13.88 -26.60
N LYS A 156 -5.96 -12.76 -26.23
CA LYS A 156 -6.93 -12.06 -27.07
C LYS A 156 -6.29 -11.65 -28.41
N ALA A 157 -5.07 -11.12 -28.38
CA ALA A 157 -4.37 -10.69 -29.60
C ALA A 157 -4.03 -11.85 -30.54
N ASN A 158 -3.81 -13.06 -30.01
CA ASN A 158 -3.40 -14.22 -30.79
C ASN A 158 -4.54 -15.18 -31.15
N TYR A 159 -5.75 -15.00 -30.61
CA TYR A 159 -6.87 -15.90 -30.89
C TYR A 159 -7.52 -15.51 -32.22
N SER A 160 -7.32 -16.33 -33.25
CA SER A 160 -7.79 -16.01 -34.59
C SER A 160 -9.29 -16.34 -34.77
N THR A 161 -9.94 -15.63 -35.69
CA THR A 161 -11.31 -15.94 -36.12
C THR A 161 -11.41 -17.34 -36.73
N LEU A 162 -10.34 -17.79 -37.40
CA LEU A 162 -10.24 -19.13 -37.98
C LEU A 162 -10.22 -20.24 -36.91
N ASP A 163 -9.48 -20.03 -35.81
CA ASP A 163 -9.46 -20.98 -34.68
C ASP A 163 -10.83 -21.08 -34.02
N PHE A 164 -11.54 -19.96 -33.93
CA PHE A 164 -12.90 -19.92 -33.39
C PHE A 164 -13.89 -20.69 -34.27
N GLN A 165 -13.92 -20.43 -35.58
CA GLN A 165 -14.78 -21.14 -36.53
C GLN A 165 -14.49 -22.64 -36.50
N THR A 166 -13.22 -23.03 -36.56
CA THR A 166 -12.80 -24.44 -36.59
C THR A 166 -13.28 -25.19 -35.34
N GLN A 167 -13.06 -24.63 -34.16
CA GLN A 167 -13.53 -25.25 -32.91
C GLN A 167 -15.05 -25.29 -32.83
N CYS A 168 -15.73 -24.24 -33.29
CA CYS A 168 -17.19 -24.21 -33.31
C CYS A 168 -17.77 -25.31 -34.21
N MET A 169 -17.25 -25.43 -35.43
CA MET A 169 -17.65 -26.47 -36.38
C MET A 169 -17.44 -27.86 -35.80
N SER A 170 -16.31 -28.10 -35.13
CA SER A 170 -16.02 -29.37 -34.45
C SER A 170 -17.09 -29.70 -33.40
N MET A 171 -17.46 -28.74 -32.55
CA MET A 171 -18.48 -28.95 -31.51
C MET A 171 -19.88 -29.22 -32.10
N ILE A 172 -20.22 -28.56 -33.20
CA ILE A 172 -21.51 -28.78 -33.88
C ILE A 172 -21.52 -30.16 -34.55
N GLN A 173 -20.45 -30.51 -35.28
CA GLN A 173 -20.31 -31.83 -35.91
C GLN A 173 -20.52 -32.96 -34.90
N GLU A 174 -19.95 -32.86 -33.70
CA GLU A 174 -20.14 -33.84 -32.62
C GLU A 174 -21.60 -34.04 -32.19
N LYS A 175 -22.50 -33.08 -32.43
CA LYS A 175 -23.93 -33.21 -32.13
C LYS A 175 -24.78 -33.69 -33.30
N LEU A 176 -24.25 -33.67 -34.52
CA LEU A 176 -24.99 -34.08 -35.71
C LEU A 176 -25.02 -35.61 -35.81
N LYS A 177 -26.13 -36.15 -36.34
CA LYS A 177 -26.27 -37.59 -36.59
C LYS A 177 -25.33 -38.10 -37.69
N ALA A 178 -24.94 -37.23 -38.62
CA ALA A 178 -24.09 -37.52 -39.77
C ALA A 178 -23.02 -36.41 -39.92
N PRO A 179 -22.01 -36.35 -39.04
CA PRO A 179 -21.05 -35.25 -38.97
C PRO A 179 -20.28 -35.02 -40.28
N SER A 180 -19.93 -36.10 -40.98
CA SER A 180 -19.13 -36.05 -42.21
C SER A 180 -19.90 -35.53 -43.43
N GLN A 181 -21.23 -35.46 -43.36
CA GLN A 181 -22.09 -34.95 -44.43
C GLN A 181 -22.66 -33.56 -44.12
N ALA A 182 -22.23 -32.96 -43.02
CA ALA A 182 -22.63 -31.63 -42.62
C ALA A 182 -22.01 -30.57 -43.55
N ASP A 183 -22.86 -29.68 -44.07
CA ASP A 183 -22.48 -28.59 -44.95
C ASP A 183 -22.70 -27.26 -44.21
N PHE A 184 -21.60 -26.56 -43.89
CA PHE A 184 -21.62 -25.33 -43.11
C PHE A 184 -21.64 -24.12 -44.04
N SER A 185 -22.53 -23.17 -43.75
CA SER A 185 -22.55 -21.89 -44.45
C SER A 185 -21.44 -20.97 -43.95
N PHE A 186 -20.60 -20.50 -44.87
CA PHE A 186 -19.58 -19.47 -44.65
C PHE A 186 -20.04 -18.07 -45.05
N ASN A 187 -21.35 -17.86 -45.20
CA ASN A 187 -21.91 -16.57 -45.63
C ASN A 187 -21.84 -15.48 -44.55
N SER A 188 -21.48 -15.84 -43.32
CA SER A 188 -21.28 -14.91 -42.21
C SER A 188 -19.93 -15.17 -41.56
N ASP A 189 -19.15 -14.10 -41.40
CA ASP A 189 -17.95 -14.14 -40.57
C ASP A 189 -18.33 -13.94 -39.09
N PRO A 190 -17.59 -14.55 -38.16
CA PRO A 190 -17.68 -14.20 -36.75
C PRO A 190 -17.42 -12.71 -36.55
N TYR A 191 -18.21 -12.08 -35.70
CA TYR A 191 -17.98 -10.69 -35.30
C TYR A 191 -17.50 -10.63 -33.85
N GLU A 192 -16.66 -9.64 -33.57
CA GLU A 192 -16.16 -9.40 -32.21
C GLU A 192 -17.23 -8.68 -31.37
N THR A 193 -17.37 -9.13 -30.13
CA THR A 193 -18.20 -8.51 -29.10
C THR A 193 -17.32 -8.10 -27.92
N THR A 194 -17.86 -7.30 -27.00
CA THR A 194 -17.16 -6.95 -25.75
C THR A 194 -16.82 -8.17 -24.89
N LYS A 195 -17.55 -9.28 -25.06
CA LYS A 195 -17.41 -10.50 -24.25
C LYS A 195 -16.61 -11.61 -24.96
N GLY A 196 -16.39 -11.52 -26.28
CA GLY A 196 -15.81 -12.61 -27.06
C GLY A 196 -16.03 -12.49 -28.56
N TYR A 197 -16.08 -13.62 -29.24
CA TYR A 197 -16.59 -13.71 -30.60
C TYR A 197 -18.00 -14.30 -30.59
N GLU A 198 -18.80 -13.91 -31.56
CA GLU A 198 -20.09 -14.52 -31.83
C GLU A 198 -20.21 -14.85 -33.32
N TRP A 199 -20.77 -16.01 -33.63
CA TRP A 199 -20.99 -16.47 -34.99
C TRP A 199 -22.37 -17.08 -35.10
N VAL A 200 -23.20 -16.44 -35.93
CA VAL A 200 -24.55 -16.90 -36.25
C VAL A 200 -24.53 -17.40 -37.69
N SER A 201 -24.81 -18.69 -37.88
CA SER A 201 -24.88 -19.31 -39.19
C SER A 201 -25.84 -20.50 -39.16
N TYR A 202 -25.85 -21.30 -40.21
CA TYR A 202 -26.63 -22.53 -40.31
C TYR A 202 -25.77 -23.67 -40.85
N VAL A 203 -26.21 -24.89 -40.53
CA VAL A 203 -25.64 -26.13 -41.05
C VAL A 203 -26.75 -26.96 -41.68
N ASP A 204 -26.49 -27.44 -42.90
CA ASP A 204 -27.36 -28.37 -43.60
C ASP A 204 -26.80 -29.79 -43.40
N ALA A 205 -27.52 -30.66 -42.69
CA ALA A 205 -27.07 -32.01 -42.37
C ALA A 205 -28.17 -33.06 -42.60
N PRO A 206 -27.83 -34.26 -43.11
CA PRO A 206 -28.84 -35.29 -43.35
C PRO A 206 -29.35 -35.92 -42.06
N ASN A 207 -30.65 -36.16 -42.02
CA ASN A 207 -31.27 -36.98 -40.98
C ASN A 207 -31.14 -38.49 -41.31
N SER A 208 -31.76 -39.34 -40.49
CA SER A 208 -31.74 -40.80 -40.68
C SER A 208 -32.39 -41.29 -41.99
N PHE A 209 -33.10 -40.42 -42.72
CA PHE A 209 -33.70 -40.70 -44.02
C PHE A 209 -32.90 -40.11 -45.19
N GLY A 210 -31.71 -39.54 -44.93
CA GLY A 210 -30.87 -38.92 -45.96
C GLY A 210 -31.35 -37.56 -46.44
N VAL A 211 -32.42 -37.00 -45.86
CA VAL A 211 -32.92 -35.66 -46.19
C VAL A 211 -32.07 -34.63 -45.46
N LYS A 212 -31.47 -33.69 -46.20
CA LYS A 212 -30.73 -32.56 -45.63
C LYS A 212 -31.71 -31.59 -44.95
N LEU A 213 -31.55 -31.42 -43.64
CA LEU A 213 -32.29 -30.46 -42.85
C LEU A 213 -31.35 -29.31 -42.47
N ARG A 214 -31.88 -28.09 -42.56
CA ARG A 214 -31.21 -26.89 -42.08
C ARG A 214 -31.42 -26.72 -40.60
N ALA A 215 -30.36 -26.49 -39.86
CA ALA A 215 -30.42 -26.08 -38.47
C ALA A 215 -29.58 -24.82 -38.26
N ASP A 216 -30.20 -23.80 -37.69
CA ASP A 216 -29.50 -22.55 -37.37
C ASP A 216 -28.75 -22.73 -36.06
N PHE A 217 -27.60 -22.07 -35.92
CA PHE A 217 -26.81 -22.12 -34.70
C PHE A 217 -26.22 -20.77 -34.36
N VAL A 218 -26.01 -20.57 -33.05
CA VAL A 218 -25.25 -19.44 -32.51
C VAL A 218 -24.07 -20.01 -31.73
N CYS A 219 -22.88 -19.61 -32.11
CA CYS A 219 -21.64 -19.94 -31.43
C CYS A 219 -21.10 -18.71 -30.75
N SER A 220 -20.65 -18.84 -29.51
CA SER A 220 -20.11 -17.74 -28.73
C SER A 220 -18.83 -18.19 -28.03
N PHE A 221 -17.77 -17.41 -28.19
CA PHE A 221 -16.56 -17.53 -27.38
C PHE A 221 -16.61 -16.52 -26.24
N SER A 222 -15.97 -16.81 -25.11
CA SER A 222 -15.89 -15.88 -23.97
C SER A 222 -14.44 -15.59 -23.60
N TRP A 223 -14.04 -14.31 -23.61
CA TRP A 223 -12.70 -13.88 -23.16
C TRP A 223 -12.47 -14.18 -21.67
N ALA A 224 -13.51 -14.10 -20.85
CA ALA A 224 -13.42 -14.25 -19.40
C ALA A 224 -13.26 -15.71 -18.95
N THR A 225 -14.01 -16.63 -19.56
CA THR A 225 -13.98 -18.06 -19.21
C THR A 225 -13.10 -18.88 -20.12
N ASN A 226 -12.72 -18.31 -21.27
CA ASN A 226 -11.98 -19.00 -22.32
C ASN A 226 -12.69 -20.30 -22.75
N LYS A 227 -14.00 -20.21 -22.95
CA LYS A 227 -14.84 -21.33 -23.39
C LYS A 227 -15.64 -20.93 -24.62
N ILE A 228 -15.84 -21.90 -25.50
CA ILE A 228 -16.81 -21.83 -26.59
C ILE A 228 -18.10 -22.49 -26.09
N SER A 229 -19.21 -21.83 -26.34
CA SER A 229 -20.55 -22.38 -26.19
C SER A 229 -21.27 -22.26 -27.53
N PHE A 230 -22.12 -23.22 -27.84
CA PHE A 230 -23.02 -23.10 -28.98
C PHE A 230 -24.42 -23.52 -28.58
N VAL A 231 -25.41 -22.97 -29.29
CA VAL A 231 -26.82 -23.30 -29.14
C VAL A 231 -27.40 -23.50 -30.53
N MET A 232 -28.06 -24.63 -30.74
CA MET A 232 -28.86 -24.87 -31.93
C MET A 232 -30.20 -24.16 -31.76
N GLN A 233 -30.61 -23.36 -32.73
CA GLN A 233 -31.91 -22.69 -32.74
C GLN A 233 -32.93 -23.56 -33.49
N SER A 234 -34.03 -23.89 -32.82
CA SER A 234 -35.21 -24.44 -33.48
C SER A 234 -36.00 -23.29 -34.09
N ARG A 235 -36.29 -23.38 -35.39
CA ARG A 235 -37.33 -22.54 -36.01
C ARG A 235 -38.73 -23.01 -35.61
#